data_AF-A0A7J8AY97-F1
#
_entry.id   AF-A0A7J8AY97-F1
#
_cell.length_a   1.000
_cell.length_b   1.000
_cell.length_c   1.000
_cell.angle_alpha   90.00
_cell.angle_beta   90.00
_cell.angle_gamma   90.00
#
_symmetry.space_group_name_H-M   'P 1'
#
loop_
_entity.id
_entity.type
_entity.pdbx_description
1 polymer ?
#
loop_
_entity_poly.entity_id
_entity_poly.type
_entity_poly.pdbx_seq_one_letter_code
_entity_poly.pdbx_strand_id
1 'polypeptide(L)'
;MALWRGSAYVGFLALAVGCVFLLEPQLPHSALHSLWSALQPGPTYPGPVSPEGRLAAAWDALIVRPAQRWRRVAVGVNACVDVVLSGVKLLQALGLNPGDGKDHSILHSRNDLKEAFTHFMGKGAAAERFFSDKETFHDVAQVASKFPGAQHYVGGNAALIGQKFAANSDLKVLLCGPVGPKLHELLDDNVFVPPESLQEVDEFHLILEYQAGEEWGQLKAPHANRFIFSHDLSNGAMNMLEVFVSSLEEFQPDLVVLSGLHMMEGQSKEFQRKRLLEVVTSISDIPVGIPIHLELASMTNRELMSSIMHQRGIERNRELETSMRNTDQLPLAHPPLGMCPQPRSSMR
;
A
#
# COMPACT_ATOMS: atom_id res chain seq x y z
N MET A 1 51.85 32.07 18.21
CA MET A 1 53.00 31.76 17.32
C MET A 1 52.79 30.47 16.50
N ALA A 2 51.58 30.21 15.99
CA ALA A 2 51.29 28.98 15.22
C ALA A 2 50.91 29.22 13.75
N LEU A 3 50.56 30.46 13.36
CA LEU A 3 50.15 30.78 11.99
C LEU A 3 51.31 30.86 10.97
N TRP A 4 52.55 31.04 11.44
CA TRP A 4 53.69 31.28 10.56
C TRP A 4 54.44 30.00 10.15
N ARG A 5 54.17 28.87 10.81
CA ARG A 5 54.83 27.59 10.46
C ARG A 5 54.28 27.02 9.15
N GLY A 6 52.96 27.03 8.93
CA GLY A 6 52.35 26.46 7.72
C GLY A 6 52.77 27.14 6.41
N SER A 7 52.80 28.48 6.41
CA SER A 7 53.15 29.26 5.21
C SER A 7 54.63 29.07 4.81
N ALA A 8 55.53 28.96 5.79
CA ALA A 8 56.95 28.71 5.52
C ALA A 8 57.20 27.32 4.92
N TYR A 9 56.47 26.28 5.36
CA TYR A 9 56.57 24.92 4.81
C TYR A 9 56.06 24.84 3.36
N VAL A 10 54.95 25.52 3.05
CA VAL A 10 54.40 25.57 1.68
C VAL A 10 55.34 26.32 0.74
N GLY A 11 55.93 27.42 1.20
CA GLY A 11 56.94 28.18 0.44
C GLY A 11 58.21 27.37 0.15
N PHE A 12 58.70 26.60 1.12
CA PHE A 12 59.88 25.75 0.94
C PHE A 12 59.61 24.57 -0.01
N LEU A 13 58.42 23.97 0.06
CA LEU A 13 58.02 22.87 -0.81
C LEU A 13 57.86 23.34 -2.27
N ALA A 14 57.28 24.53 -2.48
CA ALA A 14 57.14 25.12 -3.82
C ALA A 14 58.50 25.46 -4.45
N LEU A 15 59.44 25.99 -3.66
CA LEU A 15 60.82 26.25 -4.11
C LEU A 15 61.57 24.95 -4.43
N ALA A 16 61.42 23.91 -3.61
CA ALA A 16 62.04 22.61 -3.85
C ALA A 16 61.50 21.94 -5.12
N VAL A 17 60.18 21.97 -5.34
CA VAL A 17 59.54 21.44 -6.55
C VAL A 17 59.93 22.26 -7.79
N GLY A 18 59.99 23.59 -7.68
CA GLY A 18 60.45 24.47 -8.75
C GLY A 18 61.91 24.24 -9.15
N CYS A 19 62.81 24.03 -8.19
CA CYS A 19 64.21 23.70 -8.45
C CYS A 19 64.37 22.32 -9.11
N VAL A 20 63.57 21.33 -8.71
CA VAL A 20 63.58 19.98 -9.31
C VAL A 20 63.10 20.01 -10.77
N PHE A 21 62.07 20.82 -11.08
CA PHE A 21 61.59 21.01 -12.46
C PHE A 21 62.55 21.77 -13.37
N LEU A 22 63.38 22.67 -12.81
CA LEU A 22 64.40 23.41 -13.57
C LEU A 22 65.66 22.58 -13.86
N LEU A 23 65.98 21.59 -13.02
CA LEU A 23 67.18 20.78 -13.13
C LEU A 23 66.98 19.48 -13.94
N GLU A 24 65.77 18.91 -13.95
CA GLU A 24 65.46 17.72 -14.77
C GLU A 24 64.13 17.86 -15.55
N PRO A 25 64.18 18.24 -16.85
CA PRO A 25 62.98 18.51 -17.64
C PRO A 25 62.22 17.25 -18.12
N GLN A 26 62.60 16.05 -17.67
CA GLN A 26 61.96 14.78 -18.06
C GLN A 26 61.53 13.92 -16.87
N LEU A 27 60.88 14.54 -15.88
CA LEU A 27 60.21 13.78 -14.82
C LEU A 27 59.16 12.84 -15.43
N PRO A 28 59.20 11.53 -15.14
CA PRO A 28 58.23 10.58 -15.66
C PRO A 28 56.82 10.93 -15.16
N HIS A 29 55.83 10.86 -16.06
CA HIS A 29 54.41 11.16 -15.77
C HIS A 29 53.86 10.45 -14.51
N SER A 30 54.42 9.30 -14.14
CA SER A 30 54.05 8.55 -12.94
C SER A 30 54.36 9.30 -11.64
N ALA A 31 55.50 10.01 -11.55
CA ALA A 31 55.86 10.77 -10.35
C ALA A 31 54.93 11.97 -10.14
N LEU A 32 54.51 12.61 -11.24
CA LEU A 32 53.52 13.70 -11.21
C LEU A 32 52.14 13.20 -10.80
N HIS A 33 51.74 12.01 -11.25
CA HIS A 33 50.48 11.41 -10.87
C HIS A 33 50.45 11.04 -9.38
N SER A 34 51.56 10.54 -8.83
CA SER A 34 51.69 10.24 -7.39
C SER A 34 51.62 11.50 -6.53
N LEU A 35 52.29 12.58 -6.94
CA LEU A 35 52.21 13.89 -6.28
C LEU A 35 50.80 14.49 -6.35
N TRP A 36 50.14 14.37 -7.50
CA TRP A 36 48.75 14.84 -7.68
C TRP A 36 47.76 14.06 -6.82
N SER A 37 47.92 12.73 -6.72
CA SER A 37 47.08 11.90 -5.83
C SER A 37 47.32 12.18 -4.35
N ALA A 38 48.53 12.59 -3.96
CA ALA A 38 48.83 13.01 -2.58
C ALA A 38 48.30 14.41 -2.23
N LEU A 39 48.00 15.23 -3.25
CA LEU A 39 47.39 16.56 -3.12
C LEU A 39 45.87 16.55 -3.31
N GLN A 40 45.27 15.40 -3.67
CA GLN A 40 43.82 15.25 -3.60
C GLN A 40 43.40 15.31 -2.13
N PRO A 41 42.34 16.05 -1.79
CA PRO A 41 41.77 15.97 -0.45
C PRO A 41 41.46 14.49 -0.19
N GLY A 42 41.90 13.97 0.96
CA GLY A 42 41.50 12.64 1.43
C GLY A 42 39.98 12.48 1.45
N PRO A 43 39.46 11.26 1.70
CA PRO A 43 38.03 10.96 1.60
C PRO A 43 37.25 12.08 2.26
N THR A 44 36.45 12.78 1.45
CA THR A 44 35.58 13.87 1.89
C THR A 44 34.89 13.40 3.16
N TYR A 45 35.18 14.07 4.29
CA TYR A 45 34.41 13.89 5.51
C TYR A 45 32.94 13.89 5.10
N PRO A 46 32.14 12.86 5.46
CA PRO A 46 30.73 12.90 5.14
C PRO A 46 30.21 14.20 5.74
N GLY A 47 29.66 15.06 4.87
CA GLY A 47 29.02 16.30 5.31
C GLY A 47 28.02 15.98 6.43
N PRO A 48 27.66 16.96 7.27
CA PRO A 48 26.77 16.71 8.39
C PRO A 48 25.53 15.94 7.92
N VAL A 49 25.36 14.73 8.46
CA VAL A 49 24.26 13.82 8.10
C VAL A 49 22.95 14.57 8.32
N SER A 50 22.03 14.49 7.35
CA SER A 50 20.73 15.16 7.47
C SER A 50 19.98 14.67 8.72
N PRO A 51 19.05 15.46 9.27
CA PRO A 51 18.22 15.01 10.39
C PRO A 51 17.57 13.65 10.15
N GLU A 52 17.10 13.38 8.93
CA GLU A 52 16.49 12.11 8.53
C GLU A 52 17.52 10.97 8.53
N GLY A 53 18.73 11.22 8.03
CA GLY A 53 19.80 10.23 8.05
C GLY A 53 20.22 9.85 9.47
N ARG A 54 20.23 10.82 10.40
CA ARG A 54 20.49 10.55 11.83
C ARG A 54 19.35 9.75 12.47
N LEU A 55 18.10 10.08 12.14
CA LEU A 55 16.93 9.37 12.65
C LEU A 55 16.89 7.92 12.15
N ALA A 56 17.13 7.71 10.85
CA ALA A 56 17.19 6.39 10.24
C ALA A 56 18.27 5.53 10.89
N ALA A 57 19.48 6.08 11.08
CA ALA A 57 20.56 5.37 11.76
C ALA A 57 20.21 5.01 13.23
N ALA A 58 19.47 5.89 13.93
CA ALA A 58 18.99 5.59 15.27
C ALA A 58 17.93 4.48 15.27
N TRP A 59 17.03 4.44 14.29
CA TRP A 59 16.06 3.36 14.12
C TRP A 59 16.74 2.03 13.78
N ASP A 60 17.73 2.03 12.89
CA ASP A 60 18.49 0.82 12.54
C ASP A 60 19.19 0.21 13.76
N ALA A 61 19.63 1.05 14.70
CA ALA A 61 20.22 0.60 15.96
C ALA A 61 19.19 0.13 17.00
N LEU A 62 17.97 0.69 16.98
CA LEU A 62 16.96 0.46 18.03
C LEU A 62 15.97 -0.65 17.68
N ILE A 63 15.59 -0.82 16.41
CA ILE A 63 14.57 -1.77 15.98
C ILE A 63 15.19 -3.16 15.89
N VAL A 64 14.96 -3.96 16.92
CA VAL A 64 15.39 -5.36 16.98
C VAL A 64 14.19 -6.27 17.22
N ARG A 65 14.24 -7.50 16.69
CA ARG A 65 13.19 -8.49 16.90
C ARG A 65 13.12 -8.87 18.39
N PRO A 66 11.91 -9.10 18.94
CA PRO A 66 11.77 -9.52 20.34
C PRO A 66 12.40 -10.89 20.59
N ALA A 67 12.71 -11.17 21.87
CA ALA A 67 13.30 -12.43 22.30
C ALA A 67 12.35 -13.62 22.13
N GLN A 68 11.06 -13.41 22.41
CA GLN A 68 9.98 -14.34 22.09
C GLN A 68 9.32 -13.89 20.80
N ARG A 69 9.17 -14.81 19.85
CA ARG A 69 8.62 -14.53 18.52
C ARG A 69 7.44 -15.44 18.26
N TRP A 70 6.45 -14.89 17.57
CA TRP A 70 5.37 -15.65 16.96
C TRP A 70 5.95 -16.56 15.87
N ARG A 71 5.44 -17.78 15.78
CA ARG A 71 5.76 -18.77 14.74
C ARG A 71 4.60 -18.94 13.76
N ARG A 72 3.37 -18.72 14.21
CA ARG A 72 2.14 -18.86 13.42
C ARG A 72 1.22 -17.67 13.68
N VAL A 73 0.80 -16.99 12.63
CA VAL A 73 -0.20 -15.91 12.70
C VAL A 73 -1.37 -16.24 11.77
N ALA A 74 -2.59 -16.10 12.28
CA ALA A 74 -3.82 -16.26 11.50
C ALA A 74 -4.46 -14.90 11.27
N VAL A 75 -4.80 -14.58 10.01
CA VAL A 75 -5.32 -13.27 9.61
C VAL A 75 -6.62 -13.44 8.82
N GLY A 76 -7.62 -12.60 9.10
CA GLY A 76 -8.89 -12.61 8.39
C GLY A 76 -9.73 -11.34 8.62
N VAL A 77 -10.85 -11.09 7.93
CA VAL A 77 -11.35 -11.90 6.81
C VAL A 77 -11.54 -11.12 5.51
N ASN A 78 -11.26 -9.82 5.47
CA ASN A 78 -11.46 -9.05 4.24
C ASN A 78 -10.29 -9.14 3.26
N ALA A 79 -10.57 -9.57 2.04
CA ALA A 79 -9.59 -9.81 0.98
C ALA A 79 -10.21 -9.50 -0.39
N CYS A 80 -9.48 -8.84 -1.30
CA CYS A 80 -9.94 -8.53 -2.64
C CYS A 80 -8.76 -8.33 -3.60
N VAL A 81 -9.03 -8.11 -4.88
CA VAL A 81 -8.05 -7.66 -5.87
C VAL A 81 -8.37 -6.24 -6.29
N ASP A 82 -7.45 -5.33 -6.02
CA ASP A 82 -7.54 -3.96 -6.51
C ASP A 82 -6.99 -3.89 -7.94
N VAL A 83 -7.81 -3.39 -8.86
CA VAL A 83 -7.44 -3.20 -10.27
C VAL A 83 -7.35 -1.71 -10.55
N VAL A 84 -6.12 -1.21 -10.72
CA VAL A 84 -5.84 0.21 -10.96
C VAL A 84 -5.60 0.43 -12.45
N LEU A 85 -6.37 1.34 -13.05
CA LEU A 85 -6.27 1.70 -14.46
C LEU A 85 -6.85 3.09 -14.75
N SER A 86 -6.55 3.64 -15.93
CA SER A 86 -7.18 4.89 -16.38
C SER A 86 -8.67 4.69 -16.62
N GLY A 87 -9.49 5.50 -15.95
CA GLY A 87 -10.94 5.45 -16.08
C GLY A 87 -11.42 5.79 -17.49
N VAL A 88 -10.85 6.82 -18.11
CA VAL A 88 -11.19 7.21 -19.49
C VAL A 88 -10.91 6.05 -20.45
N LYS A 89 -9.75 5.40 -20.34
CA LYS A 89 -9.38 4.25 -21.19
C LYS A 89 -10.29 3.05 -21.00
N LEU A 90 -10.69 2.75 -19.76
CA LEU A 90 -11.65 1.68 -19.49
C LEU A 90 -13.01 1.96 -20.16
N LEU A 91 -13.55 3.17 -19.99
CA LEU A 91 -14.84 3.54 -20.58
C LEU A 91 -14.79 3.47 -22.12
N GLN A 92 -13.68 3.89 -22.73
CA GLN A 92 -13.43 3.73 -24.17
C GLN A 92 -13.38 2.25 -24.57
N ALA A 93 -12.69 1.40 -23.81
CA ALA A 93 -12.61 -0.04 -24.08
C ALA A 93 -13.97 -0.74 -23.97
N LEU A 94 -14.87 -0.23 -23.12
CA LEU A 94 -16.26 -0.67 -23.01
C LEU A 94 -17.15 -0.14 -24.14
N GLY A 95 -16.61 0.64 -25.09
CA GLY A 95 -17.35 1.23 -26.20
C GLY A 95 -18.25 2.40 -25.80
N LEU A 96 -17.96 3.05 -24.68
CA LEU A 96 -18.78 4.16 -24.16
C LEU A 96 -18.26 5.50 -24.69
N ASN A 97 -19.17 6.25 -25.31
CA ASN A 97 -18.87 7.60 -25.78
C ASN A 97 -18.94 8.62 -24.62
N PRO A 98 -18.17 9.71 -24.68
CA PRO A 98 -18.31 10.81 -23.73
C PRO A 98 -19.75 11.34 -23.74
N GLY A 99 -20.24 11.73 -22.57
CA GLY A 99 -21.58 12.30 -22.39
C GLY A 99 -21.69 13.07 -21.09
N ASP A 100 -22.90 13.50 -20.75
CA ASP A 100 -23.15 14.28 -19.54
C ASP A 100 -22.84 13.49 -18.26
N GLY A 101 -22.38 14.21 -17.23
CA GLY A 101 -22.08 13.63 -15.93
C GLY A 101 -23.22 13.80 -14.95
N LYS A 102 -23.60 12.70 -14.30
CA LYS A 102 -24.65 12.66 -13.27
C LYS A 102 -24.21 11.71 -12.16
N ASP A 103 -24.34 12.14 -10.91
CA ASP A 103 -24.08 11.26 -9.77
C ASP A 103 -25.19 10.22 -9.63
N HIS A 104 -24.77 9.02 -9.25
CA HIS A 104 -25.63 7.87 -8.96
C HIS A 104 -25.15 7.26 -7.65
N SER A 105 -26.04 7.08 -6.68
CA SER A 105 -25.68 6.45 -5.39
C SER A 105 -25.35 4.97 -5.54
N ILE A 106 -26.00 4.29 -6.49
CA ILE A 106 -25.77 2.90 -6.87
C ILE A 106 -25.68 2.85 -8.39
N LEU A 107 -24.72 2.10 -8.92
CA LEU A 107 -24.55 1.91 -10.37
C LEU A 107 -25.34 0.66 -10.78
N HIS A 108 -26.36 0.81 -11.61
CA HIS A 108 -27.15 -0.31 -12.11
C HIS A 108 -26.71 -0.77 -13.50
N SER A 109 -25.93 0.06 -14.21
CA SER A 109 -25.57 -0.16 -15.61
C SER A 109 -24.23 0.45 -15.99
N ARG A 110 -23.71 0.07 -17.16
CA ARG A 110 -22.54 0.72 -17.79
C ARG A 110 -22.78 2.22 -18.04
N ASN A 111 -24.03 2.62 -18.26
CA ASN A 111 -24.38 4.02 -18.45
C ASN A 111 -24.30 4.80 -17.13
N ASP A 112 -24.75 4.22 -16.02
CA ASP A 112 -24.62 4.87 -14.70
C ASP A 112 -23.14 5.00 -14.31
N LEU A 113 -22.34 3.97 -14.57
CA LEU A 113 -20.88 4.02 -14.39
C LEU A 113 -20.27 5.18 -15.18
N LYS A 114 -20.59 5.28 -16.47
CA LYS A 114 -20.14 6.38 -17.34
C LYS A 114 -20.54 7.74 -16.73
N GLU A 115 -21.82 7.93 -16.43
CA GLU A 115 -22.35 9.21 -15.92
C GLU A 115 -21.73 9.60 -14.57
N ALA A 116 -21.61 8.66 -13.64
CA ALA A 116 -21.02 8.88 -12.33
C ALA A 116 -19.52 9.19 -12.45
N PHE A 117 -18.79 8.43 -13.27
CA PHE A 117 -17.38 8.71 -13.53
C PHE A 117 -17.19 10.11 -14.14
N THR A 118 -17.95 10.49 -15.17
CA THR A 118 -17.91 11.85 -15.75
C THR A 118 -18.14 12.91 -14.67
N HIS A 119 -19.13 12.69 -13.80
CA HIS A 119 -19.49 13.63 -12.74
C HIS A 119 -18.32 13.90 -11.77
N PHE A 120 -17.66 12.83 -11.31
CA PHE A 120 -16.55 12.96 -10.35
C PHE A 120 -15.25 13.41 -11.00
N MET A 121 -14.96 12.94 -12.22
CA MET A 121 -13.84 13.43 -13.02
C MET A 121 -13.94 14.94 -13.25
N GLY A 122 -15.13 15.46 -13.59
CA GLY A 122 -15.34 16.88 -13.81
C GLY A 122 -15.15 17.74 -12.56
N LYS A 123 -15.33 17.14 -11.38
CA LYS A 123 -15.07 17.77 -10.08
C LYS A 123 -13.63 17.57 -9.58
N GLY A 124 -12.87 16.64 -10.16
CA GLY A 124 -11.57 16.21 -9.63
C GLY A 124 -11.68 15.57 -8.25
N ALA A 125 -12.80 14.88 -7.96
CA ALA A 125 -13.17 14.45 -6.61
C ALA A 125 -13.24 12.93 -6.48
N ALA A 126 -12.85 12.44 -5.29
CA ALA A 126 -12.93 11.03 -4.97
C ALA A 126 -14.38 10.58 -4.81
N ALA A 127 -14.68 9.37 -5.26
CA ALA A 127 -15.93 8.70 -4.93
C ALA A 127 -15.77 7.19 -5.00
N GLU A 128 -16.61 6.50 -4.25
CA GLU A 128 -16.74 5.05 -4.26
C GLU A 128 -18.21 4.68 -4.42
N ARG A 129 -18.52 3.68 -5.25
CA ARG A 129 -19.90 3.24 -5.54
C ARG A 129 -20.04 1.73 -5.56
N PHE A 130 -21.19 1.27 -5.11
CA PHE A 130 -21.61 -0.12 -5.32
C PHE A 130 -22.22 -0.28 -6.72
N PHE A 131 -21.80 -1.33 -7.43
CA PHE A 131 -22.38 -1.71 -8.71
C PHE A 131 -23.33 -2.89 -8.49
N SER A 132 -24.63 -2.73 -8.74
CA SER A 132 -25.62 -3.70 -8.29
C SER A 132 -25.79 -4.92 -9.20
N ASP A 133 -25.59 -4.76 -10.51
CA ASP A 133 -25.79 -5.85 -11.47
C ASP A 133 -24.53 -6.72 -11.55
N LYS A 134 -24.63 -7.94 -11.01
CA LYS A 134 -23.51 -8.88 -10.87
C LYS A 134 -22.87 -9.24 -12.20
N GLU A 135 -23.66 -9.63 -13.19
CA GLU A 135 -23.17 -10.10 -14.49
C GLU A 135 -22.50 -8.96 -15.27
N THR A 136 -23.13 -7.78 -15.29
CA THR A 136 -22.55 -6.60 -15.93
C THR A 136 -21.26 -6.17 -15.22
N PHE A 137 -21.21 -6.21 -13.89
CA PHE A 137 -19.99 -5.92 -13.15
C PHE A 137 -18.88 -6.92 -13.49
N HIS A 138 -19.19 -8.21 -13.50
CA HIS A 138 -18.24 -9.26 -13.85
C HIS A 138 -17.63 -9.04 -15.25
N ASP A 139 -18.46 -8.71 -16.25
CA ASP A 139 -17.99 -8.35 -17.59
C ASP A 139 -17.04 -7.14 -17.57
N VAL A 140 -17.41 -6.07 -16.84
CA VAL A 140 -16.58 -4.86 -16.73
C VAL A 140 -15.26 -5.14 -16.01
N ALA A 141 -15.28 -5.90 -14.91
CA ALA A 141 -14.10 -6.30 -14.16
C ALA A 141 -13.18 -7.18 -15.00
N GLN A 142 -13.73 -8.07 -15.82
CA GLN A 142 -12.94 -8.88 -16.73
C GLN A 142 -12.24 -8.04 -17.81
N VAL A 143 -12.95 -7.05 -18.38
CA VAL A 143 -12.36 -6.10 -19.35
C VAL A 143 -11.27 -5.27 -18.68
N ALA A 144 -11.52 -4.74 -17.47
CA ALA A 144 -10.56 -3.94 -16.72
C ALA A 144 -9.30 -4.75 -16.36
N SER A 145 -9.48 -5.96 -15.82
CA SER A 145 -8.39 -6.83 -15.39
C SER A 145 -7.50 -7.31 -16.55
N LYS A 146 -8.08 -7.49 -17.75
CA LYS A 146 -7.34 -7.85 -18.97
C LYS A 146 -6.79 -6.65 -19.75
N PHE A 147 -7.08 -5.42 -19.30
CA PHE A 147 -6.70 -4.22 -20.03
C PHE A 147 -5.17 -4.04 -20.04
N PRO A 148 -4.53 -3.79 -21.19
CA PRO A 148 -3.09 -3.56 -21.24
C PRO A 148 -2.65 -2.38 -20.36
N GLY A 149 -1.81 -2.67 -19.37
CA GLY A 149 -1.33 -1.68 -18.41
C GLY A 149 -2.22 -1.48 -17.18
N ALA A 150 -3.28 -2.28 -17.01
CA ALA A 150 -3.94 -2.41 -15.71
C ALA A 150 -2.95 -3.02 -14.70
N GLN A 151 -2.96 -2.47 -13.49
CA GLN A 151 -2.14 -2.95 -12.38
C GLN A 151 -3.02 -3.69 -11.39
N HIS A 152 -2.54 -4.82 -10.90
CA HIS A 152 -3.25 -5.65 -9.93
C HIS A 152 -2.51 -5.65 -8.60
N TYR A 153 -3.25 -5.43 -7.53
CA TYR A 153 -2.71 -5.41 -6.18
C TYR A 153 -3.54 -6.29 -5.25
N VAL A 154 -2.88 -6.84 -4.23
CA VAL A 154 -3.55 -7.46 -3.08
C VAL A 154 -4.33 -6.35 -2.36
N GLY A 155 -5.64 -6.51 -2.27
CA GLY A 155 -6.55 -5.60 -1.59
C GLY A 155 -7.18 -6.24 -0.35
N GLY A 156 -7.77 -5.40 0.50
CA GLY A 156 -8.35 -5.81 1.78
C GLY A 156 -7.34 -5.85 2.92
N ASN A 157 -7.74 -5.32 4.08
CA ASN A 157 -6.83 -5.15 5.21
C ASN A 157 -6.25 -6.47 5.70
N ALA A 158 -7.06 -7.52 5.79
CA ALA A 158 -6.60 -8.82 6.26
C ALA A 158 -5.56 -9.41 5.30
N ALA A 159 -5.83 -9.37 3.99
CA ALA A 159 -4.88 -9.86 2.99
C ALA A 159 -3.57 -9.05 2.99
N LEU A 160 -3.64 -7.72 3.09
CA LEU A 160 -2.46 -6.85 3.19
C LEU A 160 -1.62 -7.11 4.44
N ILE A 161 -2.27 -7.34 5.59
CA ILE A 161 -1.60 -7.70 6.84
C ILE A 161 -0.92 -9.08 6.69
N GLY A 162 -1.64 -10.06 6.13
CA GLY A 162 -1.10 -11.40 5.85
C GLY A 162 0.13 -11.33 4.94
N GLN A 163 0.04 -10.58 3.83
CA GLN A 163 1.14 -10.33 2.91
C GLN A 163 2.35 -9.71 3.61
N LYS A 164 2.12 -8.74 4.52
CA LYS A 164 3.20 -8.09 5.26
C LYS A 164 3.88 -9.04 6.24
N PHE A 165 3.13 -9.92 6.90
CA PHE A 165 3.71 -10.94 7.79
C PHE A 165 4.51 -11.98 7.00
N ALA A 166 4.01 -12.40 5.83
CA ALA A 166 4.62 -13.41 4.97
C ALA A 166 6.01 -13.03 4.46
N ALA A 167 6.35 -11.74 4.45
CA ALA A 167 7.71 -11.26 4.18
C ALA A 167 8.77 -11.77 5.20
N ASN A 168 8.35 -12.40 6.30
CA ASN A 168 9.24 -13.02 7.29
C ASN A 168 9.17 -14.55 7.17
N SER A 169 10.21 -15.15 6.60
CA SER A 169 10.26 -16.61 6.33
C SER A 169 10.20 -17.51 7.58
N ASP A 170 10.48 -16.97 8.77
CA ASP A 170 10.36 -17.70 10.05
C ASP A 170 8.95 -17.68 10.65
N LEU A 171 8.01 -16.97 10.02
CA LEU A 171 6.63 -16.81 10.44
C LEU A 171 5.69 -17.48 9.42
N LYS A 172 4.91 -18.46 9.86
CA LYS A 172 3.85 -19.05 9.05
C LYS A 172 2.61 -18.19 9.12
N VAL A 173 2.01 -17.90 7.97
CA VAL A 173 0.81 -17.06 7.86
C VAL A 173 -0.34 -17.89 7.33
N LEU A 174 -1.46 -17.90 8.06
CA LEU A 174 -2.75 -18.35 7.55
C LEU A 174 -3.59 -17.11 7.18
N LEU A 175 -4.19 -17.11 5.99
CA LEU A 175 -5.12 -16.09 5.55
C LEU A 175 -6.45 -16.72 5.16
N CYS A 176 -7.54 -16.24 5.76
CA CYS A 176 -8.89 -16.50 5.27
C CYS A 176 -9.55 -15.23 4.77
N GLY A 177 -10.33 -15.36 3.71
CA GLY A 177 -11.05 -14.30 3.03
C GLY A 177 -11.57 -14.80 1.69
N PRO A 178 -12.32 -13.98 0.93
CA PRO A 178 -12.82 -14.40 -0.37
C PRO A 178 -11.68 -14.41 -1.40
N VAL A 179 -10.89 -15.48 -1.39
CA VAL A 179 -9.67 -15.61 -2.20
C VAL A 179 -9.98 -16.36 -3.49
N GLY A 180 -10.07 -15.63 -4.59
CA GLY A 180 -10.17 -16.21 -5.92
C GLY A 180 -8.79 -16.51 -6.54
N PRO A 181 -8.77 -17.03 -7.78
CA PRO A 181 -7.54 -17.44 -8.44
C PRO A 181 -6.58 -16.27 -8.69
N LYS A 182 -7.06 -15.05 -8.99
CA LYS A 182 -6.18 -13.91 -9.23
C LYS A 182 -5.56 -13.40 -7.93
N LEU A 183 -6.32 -13.34 -6.84
CA LEU A 183 -5.79 -12.96 -5.55
C LEU A 183 -4.76 -13.98 -5.07
N HIS A 184 -5.05 -15.27 -5.22
CA HIS A 184 -4.12 -16.33 -4.86
C HIS A 184 -2.79 -16.23 -5.63
N GLU A 185 -2.83 -15.85 -6.91
CA GLU A 185 -1.62 -15.58 -7.73
C GLU A 185 -0.81 -14.37 -7.20
N LEU A 186 -1.47 -13.36 -6.62
CA LEU A 186 -0.83 -12.13 -6.14
C LEU A 186 -0.26 -12.27 -4.71
N LEU A 187 -0.77 -13.21 -3.93
CA LEU A 187 -0.29 -13.48 -2.57
C LEU A 187 1.11 -14.08 -2.59
N ASP A 188 1.86 -13.85 -1.52
CA ASP A 188 3.17 -14.47 -1.33
C ASP A 188 3.01 -15.99 -1.12
N ASP A 189 3.92 -16.79 -1.69
CA ASP A 189 3.91 -18.27 -1.58
C ASP A 189 3.95 -18.77 -0.11
N ASN A 190 4.41 -17.94 0.83
CA ASN A 190 4.42 -18.26 2.26
C ASN A 190 3.06 -18.04 2.95
N VAL A 191 2.07 -17.49 2.26
CA VAL A 191 0.70 -17.35 2.75
C VAL A 191 -0.06 -18.65 2.49
N PHE A 192 -0.46 -19.32 3.56
CA PHE A 192 -1.34 -20.47 3.49
C PHE A 192 -2.81 -20.01 3.48
N VAL A 193 -3.52 -20.33 2.41
CA VAL A 193 -4.98 -20.12 2.30
C VAL A 193 -5.67 -21.48 2.41
N PRO A 194 -6.55 -21.71 3.40
CA PRO A 194 -7.29 -22.96 3.51
C PRO A 194 -8.12 -23.23 2.24
N PRO A 195 -8.23 -24.49 1.77
CA PRO A 195 -9.04 -24.82 0.60
C PRO A 195 -10.50 -24.36 0.70
N GLU A 196 -11.08 -24.39 1.90
CA GLU A 196 -12.43 -23.91 2.20
C GLU A 196 -12.57 -22.39 2.05
N SER A 197 -11.45 -21.66 2.01
CA SER A 197 -11.38 -20.23 1.78
C SER A 197 -11.13 -19.84 0.33
N LEU A 198 -10.85 -20.82 -0.54
CA LEU A 198 -10.67 -20.59 -1.97
C LEU A 198 -12.04 -20.57 -2.67
N GLN A 199 -12.22 -19.63 -3.60
CA GLN A 199 -13.44 -19.50 -4.40
C GLN A 199 -13.13 -19.38 -5.89
N GLU A 200 -14.13 -19.59 -6.74
CA GLU A 200 -13.96 -19.60 -8.20
C GLU A 200 -13.71 -18.21 -8.80
N VAL A 201 -14.20 -17.15 -8.13
CA VAL A 201 -14.20 -15.78 -8.64
C VAL A 201 -13.62 -14.84 -7.60
N ASP A 202 -12.73 -13.94 -7.99
CA ASP A 202 -12.20 -12.90 -7.11
C ASP A 202 -13.20 -11.78 -6.84
N GLU A 203 -13.13 -11.19 -5.65
CA GLU A 203 -13.74 -9.89 -5.38
C GLU A 203 -12.87 -8.78 -5.96
N PHE A 204 -13.28 -8.19 -7.09
CA PHE A 204 -12.55 -7.10 -7.73
C PHE A 204 -13.02 -5.73 -7.23
N HIS A 205 -12.06 -4.85 -6.95
CA HIS A 205 -12.29 -3.44 -6.68
C HIS A 205 -11.64 -2.64 -7.81
N LEU A 206 -12.48 -1.98 -8.63
CA LEU A 206 -11.99 -1.27 -9.81
C LEU A 206 -11.70 0.18 -9.44
N ILE A 207 -10.43 0.57 -9.54
CA ILE A 207 -9.93 1.89 -9.19
C ILE A 207 -9.60 2.64 -10.48
N LEU A 208 -10.53 3.49 -10.90
CA LEU A 208 -10.44 4.26 -12.14
C LEU A 208 -9.77 5.60 -11.83
N GLU A 209 -8.49 5.70 -12.17
CA GLU A 209 -7.72 6.92 -12.01
C GLU A 209 -7.93 7.88 -13.18
N TYR A 210 -7.83 9.17 -12.90
CA TYR A 210 -7.70 10.23 -13.89
C TYR A 210 -6.70 11.27 -13.41
N GLN A 211 -5.94 11.83 -14.34
CA GLN A 211 -4.88 12.80 -14.06
C GLN A 211 -5.40 14.24 -14.16
N ALA A 212 -4.70 15.18 -13.51
CA ALA A 212 -4.99 16.59 -13.69
C ALA A 212 -4.79 16.99 -15.15
N GLY A 213 -5.81 17.62 -15.74
CA GLY A 213 -5.83 18.00 -17.15
C GLY A 213 -6.14 16.88 -18.12
N GLU A 214 -6.45 15.66 -17.66
CA GLU A 214 -6.95 14.58 -18.53
C GLU A 214 -8.31 14.95 -19.11
N GLU A 215 -8.50 14.63 -20.40
CA GLU A 215 -9.68 15.05 -21.17
C GLU A 215 -10.52 13.84 -21.60
N TRP A 216 -11.84 14.00 -21.53
CA TRP A 216 -12.79 13.03 -22.07
C TRP A 216 -14.00 13.76 -22.67
N GLY A 217 -14.03 13.85 -24.00
CA GLY A 217 -14.95 14.73 -24.71
C GLY A 217 -14.62 16.20 -24.42
N GLN A 218 -15.59 16.95 -23.93
CA GLN A 218 -15.40 18.36 -23.52
C GLN A 218 -15.00 18.50 -22.04
N LEU A 219 -15.01 17.40 -21.29
CA LEU A 219 -14.65 17.39 -19.88
C LEU A 219 -13.13 17.39 -19.72
N LYS A 220 -12.64 18.18 -18.76
CA LYS A 220 -11.24 18.18 -18.34
C LYS A 220 -11.14 18.11 -16.83
N ALA A 221 -10.40 17.14 -16.31
CA ALA A 221 -10.25 16.96 -14.87
C ALA A 221 -9.43 18.11 -14.24
N PRO A 222 -9.94 18.81 -13.21
CA PRO A 222 -9.18 19.90 -12.58
C PRO A 222 -8.03 19.39 -11.70
N HIS A 223 -8.18 18.18 -11.14
CA HIS A 223 -7.22 17.53 -10.25
C HIS A 223 -7.11 16.05 -10.57
N ALA A 224 -5.95 15.45 -10.24
CA ALA A 224 -5.81 14.00 -10.28
C ALA A 224 -6.58 13.38 -9.11
N ASN A 225 -7.37 12.35 -9.39
CA ASN A 225 -8.10 11.62 -8.36
C ASN A 225 -8.53 10.24 -8.90
N ARG A 226 -9.31 9.50 -8.11
CA ARG A 226 -9.84 8.19 -8.50
C ARG A 226 -11.34 8.06 -8.23
N PHE A 227 -11.98 7.21 -9.03
CA PHE A 227 -13.34 6.73 -8.82
C PHE A 227 -13.29 5.21 -8.61
N ILE A 228 -13.84 4.72 -7.51
CA ILE A 228 -13.78 3.31 -7.12
C ILE A 228 -15.17 2.70 -7.26
N PHE A 229 -15.27 1.47 -7.75
CA PHE A 229 -16.50 0.69 -7.63
C PHE A 229 -16.26 -0.81 -7.56
N SER A 230 -17.18 -1.51 -6.90
CA SER A 230 -17.13 -2.95 -6.71
C SER A 230 -18.55 -3.54 -6.62
N HIS A 231 -18.65 -4.87 -6.81
CA HIS A 231 -19.81 -5.68 -6.45
C HIS A 231 -19.45 -6.62 -5.29
N ASP A 232 -18.88 -6.06 -4.23
CA ASP A 232 -18.32 -6.86 -3.13
C ASP A 232 -19.36 -7.15 -2.04
N LEU A 233 -20.04 -8.28 -2.19
CA LEU A 233 -21.00 -8.77 -1.19
C LEU A 233 -20.31 -9.62 -0.12
N SER A 234 -19.24 -10.32 -0.49
CA SER A 234 -18.57 -11.30 0.39
C SER A 234 -17.90 -10.63 1.57
N ASN A 235 -17.14 -9.55 1.33
CA ASN A 235 -16.48 -8.81 2.40
C ASN A 235 -17.48 -7.99 3.21
N GLY A 236 -18.49 -7.40 2.55
CA GLY A 236 -19.55 -6.63 3.23
C GLY A 236 -20.40 -7.46 4.21
N ALA A 237 -20.54 -8.75 3.96
CA ALA A 237 -21.19 -9.71 4.87
C ALA A 237 -20.21 -10.48 5.77
N MET A 238 -18.90 -10.30 5.56
CA MET A 238 -17.83 -11.07 6.21
C MET A 238 -18.02 -12.59 6.08
N ASN A 239 -18.46 -13.09 4.93
CA ASN A 239 -18.89 -14.49 4.72
C ASN A 239 -17.84 -15.55 5.12
N MET A 240 -16.56 -15.16 5.20
CA MET A 240 -15.44 -16.07 5.48
C MET A 240 -15.07 -16.15 6.96
N LEU A 241 -15.83 -15.50 7.85
CA LEU A 241 -15.57 -15.54 9.30
C LEU A 241 -15.67 -16.95 9.88
N GLU A 242 -16.70 -17.71 9.52
CA GLU A 242 -16.89 -19.07 10.02
C GLU A 242 -15.75 -19.99 9.59
N VAL A 243 -15.36 -19.91 8.31
CA VAL A 243 -14.24 -20.67 7.74
C VAL A 243 -12.93 -20.31 8.46
N PHE A 244 -12.70 -19.01 8.68
CA PHE A 244 -11.54 -18.53 9.42
C PHE A 244 -11.47 -19.14 10.81
N VAL A 245 -12.57 -19.07 11.57
CA VAL A 245 -12.63 -19.54 12.95
C VAL A 245 -12.44 -21.06 13.02
N SER A 246 -13.06 -21.82 12.11
CA SER A 246 -12.85 -23.28 12.05
C SER A 246 -11.40 -23.67 11.74
N SER A 247 -10.67 -22.85 10.97
CA SER A 247 -9.27 -23.13 10.62
C SER A 247 -8.30 -22.92 11.79
N LEU A 248 -8.70 -22.18 12.84
CA LEU A 248 -7.82 -21.82 13.95
C LEU A 248 -7.48 -23.03 14.84
N GLU A 249 -8.40 -24.01 14.96
CA GLU A 249 -8.18 -25.21 15.78
C GLU A 249 -7.02 -26.05 15.24
N GLU A 250 -6.98 -26.28 13.92
CA GLU A 250 -5.91 -27.03 13.26
C GLU A 250 -4.61 -26.20 13.19
N PHE A 251 -4.71 -24.91 12.85
CA PHE A 251 -3.54 -24.06 12.64
C PHE A 251 -2.81 -23.68 13.95
N GLN A 252 -3.52 -23.63 15.07
CA GLN A 252 -3.00 -23.28 16.40
C GLN A 252 -2.14 -21.99 16.38
N PRO A 253 -2.71 -20.82 16.04
CA PRO A 253 -1.95 -19.58 15.91
C PRO A 253 -1.38 -19.11 17.26
N ASP A 254 -0.25 -18.41 17.20
CA ASP A 254 0.29 -17.67 18.35
C ASP A 254 -0.25 -16.22 18.40
N LEU A 255 -0.83 -15.73 17.30
CA LEU A 255 -1.49 -14.43 17.16
C LEU A 255 -2.64 -14.54 16.17
N VAL A 256 -3.79 -13.96 16.49
CA VAL A 256 -4.93 -13.82 15.58
C VAL A 256 -5.10 -12.34 15.21
N VAL A 257 -5.32 -12.04 13.94
CA VAL A 257 -5.61 -10.68 13.47
C VAL A 257 -6.92 -10.68 12.70
N LEU A 258 -7.87 -9.86 13.15
CA LEU A 258 -9.18 -9.70 12.54
C LEU A 258 -9.33 -8.30 11.93
N SER A 259 -9.89 -8.21 10.73
CA SER A 259 -10.33 -6.98 10.08
C SER A 259 -11.54 -7.26 9.17
N GLY A 260 -12.11 -6.18 8.63
CA GLY A 260 -13.29 -6.22 7.76
C GLY A 260 -14.60 -5.76 8.40
N LEU A 261 -14.64 -5.52 9.73
CA LEU A 261 -15.89 -5.07 10.39
C LEU A 261 -16.46 -3.77 9.82
N HIS A 262 -15.58 -2.86 9.39
CA HIS A 262 -15.95 -1.59 8.75
C HIS A 262 -16.67 -1.79 7.41
N MET A 263 -16.48 -2.92 6.73
CA MET A 263 -17.14 -3.21 5.45
C MET A 263 -18.63 -3.56 5.62
N MET A 264 -19.10 -3.76 6.85
CA MET A 264 -20.54 -3.87 7.13
C MET A 264 -21.25 -2.50 7.07
N GLU A 265 -20.52 -1.40 6.91
CA GLU A 265 -21.06 -0.06 6.71
C GLU A 265 -21.89 -0.04 5.41
N GLY A 266 -23.18 0.27 5.53
CA GLY A 266 -24.15 0.19 4.42
C GLY A 266 -25.10 -1.01 4.49
N GLN A 267 -24.80 -2.03 5.30
CA GLN A 267 -25.72 -3.12 5.61
C GLN A 267 -26.83 -2.65 6.58
N SER A 268 -27.92 -3.43 6.67
CA SER A 268 -29.00 -3.13 7.61
C SER A 268 -28.50 -3.21 9.06
N LYS A 269 -29.04 -2.36 9.94
CA LYS A 269 -28.68 -2.37 11.38
C LYS A 269 -28.92 -3.72 12.04
N GLU A 270 -29.96 -4.44 11.60
CA GLU A 270 -30.27 -5.77 12.09
C GLU A 270 -29.21 -6.79 11.67
N PHE A 271 -28.76 -6.74 10.41
CA PHE A 271 -27.67 -7.56 9.91
C PHE A 271 -26.38 -7.28 10.68
N GLN A 272 -25.99 -6.00 10.81
CA GLN A 272 -24.80 -5.58 11.56
C GLN A 272 -24.83 -6.11 13.00
N ARG A 273 -25.95 -5.96 13.70
CA ARG A 273 -26.10 -6.44 15.08
C ARG A 273 -25.96 -7.96 15.18
N LYS A 274 -26.60 -8.69 14.26
CA LYS A 274 -26.52 -10.15 14.22
C LYS A 274 -25.08 -10.60 13.96
N ARG A 275 -24.43 -10.00 12.96
CA ARG A 275 -23.06 -10.35 12.56
C ARG A 275 -22.03 -10.04 13.64
N LEU A 276 -22.16 -8.89 14.31
CA LEU A 276 -21.30 -8.56 15.46
C LEU A 276 -21.42 -9.55 16.62
N LEU A 277 -22.61 -10.10 16.85
CA LEU A 277 -22.80 -11.13 17.87
C LEU A 277 -22.12 -12.44 17.48
N GLU A 278 -22.22 -12.82 16.20
CA GLU A 278 -21.53 -14.00 15.64
C GLU A 278 -20.01 -13.85 15.74
N VAL A 279 -19.46 -12.67 15.42
CA VAL A 279 -18.04 -12.33 15.60
C VAL A 279 -17.61 -12.50 17.05
N VAL A 280 -18.34 -11.92 18.00
CA VAL A 280 -18.00 -12.04 19.42
C VAL A 280 -18.07 -13.48 19.92
N THR A 281 -19.07 -14.24 19.46
CA THR A 281 -19.21 -15.66 19.81
C THR A 281 -18.00 -16.44 19.30
N SER A 282 -17.67 -16.25 18.03
CA SER A 282 -16.53 -16.92 17.39
C SER A 282 -15.19 -16.56 18.02
N ILE A 283 -15.00 -15.29 18.41
CA ILE A 283 -13.79 -14.84 19.12
C ILE A 283 -13.70 -15.50 20.51
N SER A 284 -14.84 -15.77 21.16
CA SER A 284 -14.87 -16.39 22.49
C SER A 284 -14.48 -17.88 22.47
N ASP A 285 -14.55 -18.52 21.30
CA ASP A 285 -14.13 -19.90 21.10
C ASP A 285 -12.61 -20.05 20.91
N ILE A 286 -11.89 -18.94 20.68
CA ILE A 286 -10.43 -18.93 20.57
C ILE A 286 -9.80 -19.20 21.96
N PRO A 287 -8.81 -20.12 22.07
CA PRO A 287 -8.17 -20.44 23.34
C PRO A 287 -7.67 -19.23 24.12
N VAL A 288 -7.90 -19.24 25.43
CA VAL A 288 -7.45 -18.18 26.35
C VAL A 288 -5.93 -18.07 26.33
N GLY A 289 -5.41 -16.85 26.16
CA GLY A 289 -3.98 -16.54 26.13
C GLY A 289 -3.36 -16.45 24.74
N ILE A 290 -4.16 -16.56 23.67
CA ILE A 290 -3.75 -16.15 22.33
C ILE A 290 -4.16 -14.67 22.14
N PRO A 291 -3.21 -13.75 21.88
CA PRO A 291 -3.54 -12.37 21.60
C PRO A 291 -4.33 -12.25 20.30
N ILE A 292 -5.29 -11.32 20.29
CA ILE A 292 -6.11 -11.03 19.11
C ILE A 292 -5.93 -9.54 18.79
N HIS A 293 -5.63 -9.18 17.57
CA HIS A 293 -5.62 -7.78 17.12
C HIS A 293 -6.85 -7.50 16.27
N LEU A 294 -7.55 -6.41 16.56
CA LEU A 294 -8.64 -5.93 15.71
C LEU A 294 -8.20 -4.68 14.94
N GLU A 295 -7.97 -4.83 13.64
CA GLU A 295 -7.68 -3.68 12.76
C GLU A 295 -8.98 -3.08 12.24
N LEU A 296 -9.28 -1.87 12.69
CA LEU A 296 -10.37 -1.05 12.18
C LEU A 296 -9.82 -0.06 11.14
N ALA A 297 -10.51 0.06 10.02
CA ALA A 297 -10.20 1.04 8.98
C ALA A 297 -11.32 2.08 8.88
N SER A 298 -11.42 2.76 7.74
CA SER A 298 -12.38 3.83 7.47
C SER A 298 -13.77 3.47 7.95
N MET A 299 -14.26 4.22 8.93
CA MET A 299 -15.61 4.10 9.45
C MET A 299 -16.22 5.49 9.55
N THR A 300 -17.41 5.66 8.97
CA THR A 300 -18.17 6.92 9.00
C THR A 300 -19.43 6.82 9.86
N ASN A 301 -19.90 5.59 10.13
CA ASN A 301 -21.08 5.29 10.92
C ASN A 301 -20.74 5.18 12.41
N ARG A 302 -21.15 6.20 13.16
CA ARG A 302 -20.88 6.32 14.60
C ARG A 302 -21.58 5.22 15.42
N GLU A 303 -22.76 4.78 15.03
CA GLU A 303 -23.53 3.75 15.74
C GLU A 303 -22.86 2.38 15.61
N LEU A 304 -22.38 2.03 14.41
CA LEU A 304 -21.63 0.80 14.17
C LEU A 304 -20.31 0.82 14.95
N MET A 305 -19.57 1.94 14.92
CA MET A 305 -18.35 2.12 15.70
C MET A 305 -18.60 1.89 17.19
N SER A 306 -19.62 2.56 17.73
CA SER A 306 -19.97 2.42 19.13
C SER A 306 -20.32 0.96 19.48
N SER A 307 -21.03 0.27 18.59
CA SER A 307 -21.44 -1.12 18.79
C SER A 307 -20.25 -2.10 18.77
N ILE A 308 -19.23 -1.85 17.94
CA ILE A 308 -17.98 -2.62 17.94
C ILE A 308 -17.21 -2.40 19.24
N MET A 309 -17.02 -1.13 19.64
CA MET A 309 -16.20 -0.79 20.80
C MET A 309 -16.81 -1.24 22.14
N HIS A 310 -18.14 -1.19 22.28
CA HIS A 310 -18.83 -1.55 23.52
C HIS A 310 -19.25 -3.03 23.59
N GLN A 311 -18.86 -3.83 22.61
CA GLN A 311 -19.22 -5.24 22.61
C GLN A 311 -18.37 -5.96 23.67
N ARG A 312 -19.00 -6.39 24.77
CA ARG A 312 -18.32 -6.98 25.94
C ARG A 312 -17.37 -8.15 25.63
N GLY A 313 -17.55 -8.87 24.52
CA GLY A 313 -16.60 -9.91 24.10
C GLY A 313 -15.28 -9.37 23.54
N ILE A 314 -15.34 -8.21 22.88
CA ILE A 314 -14.16 -7.46 22.43
C ILE A 314 -13.48 -6.80 23.65
N GLU A 315 -14.23 -6.34 24.64
CA GLU A 315 -13.66 -5.78 25.88
C GLU A 315 -13.09 -6.85 26.85
N ARG A 316 -13.65 -8.08 26.85
CA ARG A 316 -13.28 -9.12 27.82
C ARG A 316 -11.98 -9.84 27.46
N ASN A 317 -11.59 -9.89 26.19
CA ASN A 317 -10.28 -10.39 25.80
C ASN A 317 -9.23 -9.33 26.15
N ARG A 318 -8.58 -9.46 27.31
CA ARG A 318 -7.63 -8.47 27.86
C ARG A 318 -6.38 -8.21 26.99
N GLU A 319 -6.24 -8.92 25.89
CA GLU A 319 -5.15 -8.84 24.92
C GLU A 319 -5.62 -8.31 23.55
N LEU A 320 -6.87 -7.81 23.45
CA LEU A 320 -7.38 -7.14 22.25
C LEU A 320 -6.81 -5.73 22.12
N GLU A 321 -5.86 -5.55 21.19
CA GLU A 321 -5.44 -4.23 20.74
C GLU A 321 -6.30 -3.79 19.54
N THR A 322 -6.81 -2.55 19.61
CA THR A 322 -7.59 -1.94 18.52
C THR A 322 -6.79 -0.78 17.93
N SER A 323 -6.58 -0.81 16.61
CA SER A 323 -5.92 0.27 15.86
C SER A 323 -6.89 0.83 14.82
N MET A 324 -6.90 2.16 14.66
CA MET A 324 -7.74 2.90 13.71
C MET A 324 -6.90 3.78 12.80
N ARG A 325 -7.14 3.71 11.48
CA ARG A 325 -6.57 4.63 10.48
C ARG A 325 -7.66 5.37 9.70
N ASN A 326 -7.49 6.70 9.56
CA ASN A 326 -8.27 7.52 8.63
C ASN A 326 -7.74 7.31 7.20
N THR A 327 -8.61 6.93 6.27
CA THR A 327 -8.30 6.66 4.85
C THR A 327 -8.09 7.89 3.98
N ASP A 328 -8.22 9.11 4.53
CA ASP A 328 -7.85 10.34 3.82
C ASP A 328 -6.33 10.46 3.58
N GLN A 329 -5.53 9.49 4.04
CA GLN A 329 -4.08 9.42 3.87
C GLN A 329 -3.64 8.02 3.43
N LEU A 330 -4.09 7.57 2.26
CA LEU A 330 -3.25 6.64 1.48
C LEU A 330 -2.10 7.48 0.90
N PRO A 331 -0.82 7.22 1.29
CA PRO A 331 0.29 7.88 0.62
C PRO A 331 0.33 7.42 -0.83
N LEU A 332 0.63 8.36 -1.73
CA LEU A 332 1.03 8.09 -3.11
C LEU A 332 2.19 7.08 -3.10
N ALA A 333 1.87 5.79 -3.19
CA ALA A 333 2.85 4.81 -3.60
C ALA A 333 3.09 5.08 -5.08
N HIS A 334 4.19 5.80 -5.34
CA HIS A 334 4.81 6.09 -6.64
C HIS A 334 4.56 7.49 -7.24
N PRO A 335 5.62 8.14 -7.75
CA PRO A 335 5.50 9.37 -8.52
C PRO A 335 4.86 9.05 -9.89
N PRO A 336 4.14 10.02 -10.49
CA PRO A 336 3.54 9.83 -11.81
C PRO A 336 4.61 9.47 -12.84
N LEU A 337 4.28 8.48 -13.67
CA LEU A 337 5.06 8.12 -14.87
C LEU A 337 5.20 9.37 -15.75
N GLY A 338 6.42 9.93 -15.83
CA GLY A 338 6.77 10.96 -16.80
C GLY A 338 7.33 12.26 -16.24
N MET A 339 8.50 12.22 -15.60
CA MET A 339 9.44 13.33 -15.67
C MET A 339 10.79 12.81 -16.15
N CYS A 340 10.95 12.80 -17.47
CA CYS A 340 12.26 12.71 -18.11
C CYS A 340 12.95 14.07 -17.89
N PRO A 341 14.12 14.15 -17.23
CA PRO A 341 14.83 15.42 -17.11
C PRO A 341 15.35 15.82 -18.49
N GLN A 342 14.88 16.97 -19.00
CA GLN A 342 15.46 17.56 -20.21
C GLN A 342 16.95 17.85 -19.98
N PRO A 343 17.82 17.58 -20.96
CA PRO A 343 19.22 17.96 -20.86
C PRO A 343 19.33 19.48 -20.86
N ARG A 344 19.95 20.04 -19.82
CA ARG A 344 20.33 21.45 -19.78
C ARG A 344 21.25 21.73 -20.98
N SER A 345 20.79 22.58 -21.89
CA SER A 345 21.63 23.19 -22.91
C SER A 345 22.67 24.07 -22.22
N SER A 346 23.94 23.80 -22.50
CA SER A 346 25.02 24.73 -22.22
C SER A 346 24.94 25.87 -23.24
N MET A 347 24.69 27.08 -22.75
CA MET A 347 25.08 28.30 -23.46
C MET A 347 25.85 29.20 -22.50
N ARG A 348 27.07 29.52 -22.97
CA ARG A 348 28.11 30.43 -22.47
C ARG A 348 29.10 29.84 -21.48
#